data_AF-A0A3R6NMN9-F1
#
_entry.id   AF-A0A3R6NMN9-F1
#
_cell.length_a   1.000
_cell.length_b   1.000
_cell.length_c   1.000
_cell.angle_alpha   90.00
_cell.angle_beta   90.00
_cell.angle_gamma   90.00
#
_symmetry.space_group_name_H-M   'P 1'
#
loop_
_entity.id
_entity.type
_entity.pdbx_description
1 polymer ?
#
loop_
_entity_poly.entity_id
_entity_poly.type
_entity_poly.pdbx_seq_one_letter_code
_entity_poly.pdbx_strand_id
1 'polypeptide(L)'
;MISVSKNQENLNYAIYMIGGSYFKKASCSNTRLETRLRVQYMEQKQEKQAALEEKCIKYFEEKLLKNKALDDVWKQSVDCEFTAHGIRFLGTEYALCVTAEAKGKEVKFFCQLFKKNLWIVNIFKKENK
;
A
#
# COMPACT_ATOMS: atom_id res chain seq x y z
N MET A 1 -1.14 2.93 -21.86
CA MET A 1 -0.58 2.43 -20.59
C MET A 1 0.51 3.39 -20.16
N ILE A 2 0.34 4.11 -19.05
CA ILE A 2 1.43 4.91 -18.48
C ILE A 2 2.44 3.91 -17.91
N SER A 3 3.65 3.87 -18.44
CA SER A 3 4.71 3.00 -17.92
C SER A 3 5.14 3.51 -16.55
N VAL A 4 4.85 2.72 -15.51
CA VAL A 4 5.38 2.98 -14.16
C VAL A 4 6.87 2.70 -14.20
N SER A 5 7.68 3.62 -13.67
CA SER A 5 9.13 3.41 -13.63
C SER A 5 9.51 2.24 -12.72
N LYS A 6 10.60 1.53 -13.03
CA LYS A 6 11.12 0.45 -12.17
C LYS A 6 11.37 0.90 -10.73
N ASN A 7 11.83 2.14 -10.55
CA ASN A 7 12.05 2.70 -9.21
C ASN A 7 10.73 2.84 -8.43
N GLN A 8 9.65 3.27 -9.10
CA GLN A 8 8.34 3.37 -8.49
C GLN A 8 7.76 1.97 -8.19
N GLU A 9 7.94 0.99 -9.08
CA GLU A 9 7.55 -0.39 -8.81
C GLU A 9 8.28 -0.98 -7.59
N ASN A 10 9.59 -0.72 -7.48
CA ASN A 10 10.39 -1.18 -6.34
C ASN A 10 9.96 -0.52 -5.02
N LEU A 11 9.62 0.76 -5.06
CA LEU A 11 9.06 1.47 -3.92
C LEU A 11 7.68 0.91 -3.53
N ASN A 12 6.80 0.65 -4.51
CA ASN A 12 5.50 0.03 -4.26
C ASN A 12 5.68 -1.35 -3.63
N TYR A 13 6.64 -2.15 -4.10
CA TYR A 13 6.96 -3.44 -3.52
C TYR A 13 7.50 -3.35 -2.08
N ALA A 14 8.38 -2.39 -1.80
CA ALA A 14 8.85 -2.13 -0.44
C ALA A 14 7.68 -1.73 0.50
N ILE A 15 6.75 -0.89 0.04
CA ILE A 15 5.53 -0.54 0.79
C ILE A 15 4.67 -1.78 1.05
N TYR A 16 4.52 -2.67 0.05
CA TYR A 16 3.77 -3.91 0.21
C TYR A 16 4.38 -4.81 1.28
N MET A 17 5.70 -5.04 1.23
CA MET A 17 6.39 -5.91 2.18
C MET A 17 6.34 -5.35 3.61
N ILE A 18 6.75 -4.10 3.78
CA ILE A 18 6.84 -3.45 5.09
C ILE A 18 5.43 -3.16 5.63
N GLY A 19 4.55 -2.59 4.82
CA GLY A 19 3.20 -2.28 5.24
C GLY A 19 2.36 -3.53 5.52
N GLY A 20 2.51 -4.55 4.68
CA GLY A 20 1.80 -5.82 4.82
C GLY A 20 2.18 -6.60 6.09
N SER A 21 3.41 -6.45 6.58
CA SER A 21 3.89 -7.17 7.77
C SER A 21 3.24 -6.69 9.08
N TYR A 22 2.69 -5.48 9.12
CA TYR A 22 1.99 -4.95 10.29
C TYR A 22 0.53 -5.39 10.39
N PHE A 23 -0.05 -5.92 9.32
CA PHE A 23 -1.41 -6.46 9.36
C PHE A 23 -1.41 -7.86 9.97
N LYS A 24 -2.54 -8.26 10.57
CA LYS A 24 -2.74 -9.64 11.06
C LYS A 24 -2.41 -10.69 9.98
N LYS A 25 -2.79 -10.39 8.73
CA LYS A 25 -2.41 -11.17 7.55
C LYS A 25 -2.51 -10.27 6.32
N ALA A 26 -1.51 -10.31 5.45
CA ALA A 26 -1.56 -9.68 4.13
C ALA A 26 -1.37 -10.76 3.06
N SER A 27 -2.20 -10.73 2.01
CA SER A 27 -2.04 -11.57 0.82
C SER A 27 -2.07 -10.71 -0.43
N CYS A 28 -1.55 -11.20 -1.56
CA CYS A 28 -1.76 -10.58 -2.86
C CYS A 28 -2.41 -11.61 -3.81
N SER A 29 -3.64 -11.35 -4.25
CA SER A 29 -4.34 -12.24 -5.20
C SER A 29 -3.63 -12.36 -6.56
N ASN A 30 -2.84 -11.35 -6.97
CA ASN A 30 -2.08 -11.37 -8.22
C ASN A 30 -0.64 -11.88 -7.99
N THR A 31 -0.52 -13.18 -7.72
CA THR A 31 0.76 -13.84 -7.38
C THR A 31 1.82 -13.72 -8.47
N ARG A 32 1.42 -13.69 -9.76
CA ARG A 32 2.34 -13.50 -10.89
C ARG A 32 2.98 -12.10 -10.85
N LEU A 33 2.18 -11.06 -10.61
CA LEU A 33 2.69 -9.70 -10.48
C LEU A 33 3.57 -9.57 -9.25
N GLU A 34 3.13 -10.08 -8.11
CA GLU A 34 3.92 -10.09 -6.87
C GLU A 34 5.29 -10.75 -7.08
N THR A 35 5.32 -11.93 -7.70
CA THR A 35 6.57 -12.66 -7.97
C THR A 35 7.51 -11.86 -8.88
N ARG A 36 6.97 -11.24 -9.94
CA ARG A 36 7.77 -10.38 -10.84
C ARG A 36 8.38 -9.21 -10.07
N LEU A 37 7.57 -8.52 -9.26
CA LEU A 37 8.02 -7.37 -8.47
C LEU A 37 9.04 -7.76 -7.41
N ARG A 38 8.87 -8.94 -6.78
CA ARG A 38 9.86 -9.53 -5.88
C ARG A 38 11.20 -9.74 -6.56
N VAL A 39 11.22 -10.43 -7.70
CA VAL A 39 12.46 -10.70 -8.44
C VAL A 39 13.16 -9.38 -8.80
N GLN A 40 12.42 -8.44 -9.39
CA GLN A 40 12.96 -7.12 -9.74
C GLN A 40 13.51 -6.36 -8.53
N TYR A 41 12.81 -6.42 -7.40
CA TYR A 41 13.26 -5.79 -6.17
C TYR A 41 14.58 -6.40 -5.68
N MET A 42 14.67 -7.74 -5.71
CA MET A 42 15.84 -8.52 -5.29
C MET A 42 17.06 -8.32 -6.21
N GLU A 43 16.86 -7.96 -7.48
CA GLU A 43 17.94 -7.61 -8.42
C GLU A 43 18.64 -6.30 -8.09
N GLN A 44 18.06 -5.45 -7.22
CA GLN A 44 18.71 -4.23 -6.79
C GLN A 44 19.93 -4.50 -5.91
N LYS A 45 20.88 -3.55 -5.88
CA LYS A 45 21.95 -3.55 -4.88
C LYS A 45 21.35 -3.49 -3.47
N GLN A 46 21.92 -4.26 -2.55
CA GLN A 46 21.46 -4.35 -1.16
C GLN A 46 21.35 -2.97 -0.48
N GLU A 47 22.31 -2.07 -0.71
CA GLU A 47 22.27 -0.70 -0.17
C GLU A 47 21.03 0.09 -0.63
N LYS A 48 20.59 -0.13 -1.87
CA LYS A 48 19.38 0.52 -2.40
C LYS A 48 18.11 -0.06 -1.80
N GLN A 49 18.08 -1.37 -1.55
CA GLN A 49 16.97 -2.03 -0.85
C GLN A 49 16.86 -1.50 0.58
N ALA A 50 17.96 -1.54 1.33
CA ALA A 50 18.02 -1.04 2.70
C ALA A 50 17.58 0.42 2.81
N ALA A 51 18.03 1.30 1.91
CA ALA A 51 17.63 2.71 1.90
C ALA A 51 16.14 2.93 1.54
N LEU A 52 15.52 2.04 0.77
CA LEU A 52 14.08 2.08 0.49
C LEU A 52 13.27 1.55 1.67
N GLU A 53 13.71 0.44 2.26
CA GLU A 53 13.09 -0.17 3.44
C GLU A 53 13.13 0.78 4.63
N GLU A 54 14.27 1.40 4.93
CA GLU A 54 14.39 2.37 6.03
C GLU A 54 13.39 3.52 5.89
N LYS A 55 13.19 4.05 4.67
CA LYS A 55 12.19 5.09 4.41
C LYS A 55 10.77 4.59 4.65
N CYS A 56 10.45 3.37 4.23
CA CYS A 56 9.13 2.78 4.44
C CYS A 56 8.90 2.51 5.94
N ILE A 57 9.84 1.84 6.62
CA ILE A 57 9.79 1.53 8.05
C ILE A 57 9.57 2.82 8.84
N LYS A 58 10.39 3.84 8.60
CA LYS A 58 10.26 5.14 9.28
C LYS A 58 8.88 5.75 9.09
N TYR A 59 8.34 5.72 7.87
CA TYR A 59 6.99 6.24 7.63
C TYR A 59 5.91 5.43 8.37
N PHE A 60 5.95 4.10 8.31
CA PHE A 60 4.98 3.26 8.99
C PHE A 60 5.07 3.41 10.51
N GLU A 61 6.26 3.31 11.11
CA GLU A 61 6.46 3.35 12.56
C GLU A 61 6.29 4.74 13.17
N GLU A 62 6.75 5.80 12.49
CA GLU A 62 6.66 7.15 13.04
C GLU A 62 5.36 7.87 12.69
N LYS A 63 4.64 7.48 11.63
CA LYS A 63 3.41 8.16 11.19
C LYS A 63 2.17 7.29 11.32
N LEU A 64 2.16 6.10 10.71
CA LEU A 64 0.94 5.31 10.60
C LEU A 64 0.62 4.55 11.88
N LEU A 65 1.59 3.85 12.48
CA LEU A 65 1.40 3.06 13.70
C LEU A 65 1.19 3.92 14.95
N LYS A 66 1.62 5.18 14.93
CA LYS A 66 1.33 6.14 16.02
C LYS A 66 -0.04 6.82 15.87
N ASN A 67 -0.72 6.63 14.74
CA ASN A 67 -2.03 7.21 14.51
C ASN A 67 -3.12 6.28 15.05
N LYS A 68 -3.69 6.64 16.21
CA LYS A 68 -4.76 5.88 16.87
C LYS A 68 -5.99 5.61 15.99
N ALA A 69 -6.25 6.46 14.98
CA ALA A 69 -7.34 6.22 14.03
C ALA A 69 -7.13 4.97 13.15
N LEU A 70 -5.92 4.40 13.15
CA LEU A 70 -5.56 3.20 12.39
C LEU A 70 -5.44 1.95 13.26
N ASP A 71 -5.64 2.02 14.58
CA ASP A 71 -5.40 0.88 15.49
C ASP A 71 -6.21 -0.37 15.11
N ASP A 72 -7.45 -0.20 14.68
CA ASP A 72 -8.31 -1.30 14.21
C ASP A 72 -8.02 -1.72 12.76
N VAL A 73 -7.32 -0.88 12.00
CA VAL A 73 -6.91 -1.19 10.62
C VAL A 73 -5.92 -2.34 10.62
N TRP A 74 -4.91 -2.30 11.50
CA TRP A 74 -3.84 -3.31 11.58
C TRP A 74 -4.31 -4.70 12.02
N LYS A 75 -5.44 -4.77 12.75
CA LYS A 75 -6.00 -6.04 13.26
C LYS A 75 -6.66 -6.90 12.17
N GLN A 76 -6.88 -6.34 10.98
CA GLN A 76 -7.56 -7.02 9.88
C GLN A 76 -6.61 -7.89 9.05
N SER A 77 -7.19 -8.93 8.45
CA SER A 77 -6.59 -9.57 7.29
C SER A 77 -6.91 -8.75 6.06
N VAL A 78 -5.93 -8.53 5.17
CA VAL A 78 -6.07 -7.67 3.99
C VAL A 78 -5.63 -8.39 2.72
N ASP A 79 -6.32 -8.13 1.62
CA ASP A 79 -5.82 -8.41 0.28
C ASP A 79 -5.15 -7.17 -0.32
N CYS A 80 -4.00 -7.35 -0.95
CA CYS A 80 -3.13 -6.27 -1.38
C CYS A 80 -3.20 -6.09 -2.90
N GLU A 81 -3.49 -4.88 -3.32
CA GLU A 81 -3.51 -4.49 -4.72
C GLU A 81 -2.43 -3.45 -5.02
N PHE A 82 -1.56 -3.77 -5.98
CA PHE A 82 -0.60 -2.83 -6.53
C PHE A 82 -1.29 -1.78 -7.38
N THR A 83 -0.94 -0.51 -7.16
CA THR A 83 -1.36 0.64 -7.97
C THR A 83 -0.16 1.27 -8.67
N ALA A 84 -0.39 2.29 -9.50
CA ALA A 84 0.70 3.01 -10.14
C ALA A 84 1.66 3.68 -9.14
N HIS A 85 1.16 4.11 -7.98
CA HIS A 85 1.90 4.93 -7.02
C HIS A 85 1.97 4.35 -5.61
N GLY A 86 1.62 3.08 -5.41
CA GLY A 86 1.64 2.45 -4.09
C GLY A 86 0.76 1.23 -3.99
N ILE A 87 0.21 0.98 -2.81
CA ILE A 87 -0.54 -0.23 -2.47
C ILE A 87 -1.87 0.12 -1.82
N ARG A 88 -2.91 -0.67 -2.14
CA ARG A 88 -4.16 -0.71 -1.38
C ARG A 88 -4.21 -1.98 -0.55
N PHE A 89 -4.34 -1.83 0.75
CA PHE A 89 -4.58 -2.92 1.71
C PHE A 89 -6.09 -3.00 1.95
N LEU A 90 -6.74 -3.99 1.36
CA LEU A 90 -8.19 -4.16 1.35
C LEU A 90 -8.62 -5.12 2.47
N GLY A 91 -8.97 -4.55 3.62
CA GLY A 91 -9.56 -5.28 4.74
C GLY A 91 -11.08 -5.48 4.58
N THR A 92 -11.68 -6.18 5.53
CA THR A 92 -13.13 -6.42 5.56
C THR A 92 -13.93 -5.15 5.87
N GLU A 93 -13.39 -4.30 6.76
CA GLU A 93 -14.07 -3.08 7.21
C GLU A 93 -13.44 -1.81 6.65
N TYR A 94 -12.12 -1.83 6.46
CA TYR A 94 -11.36 -0.67 6.01
C TYR A 94 -10.51 -1.00 4.79
N ALA A 95 -10.29 -0.02 3.93
CA ALA A 95 -9.24 -0.04 2.93
C ALA A 95 -8.22 1.06 3.26
N LEU A 96 -6.95 0.68 3.39
CA LEU A 96 -5.84 1.60 3.59
C LEU A 96 -5.06 1.74 2.29
N CYS A 97 -5.01 2.93 1.73
CA CYS A 97 -4.21 3.24 0.56
C CYS A 97 -2.94 3.95 1.02
N VAL A 98 -1.77 3.37 0.73
CA VAL A 98 -0.48 4.00 0.97
C VAL A 98 0.18 4.24 -0.38
N THR A 99 0.37 5.51 -0.71
CA THR A 99 1.05 5.92 -1.93
C THR A 99 2.35 6.63 -1.62
N ALA A 100 3.27 6.60 -2.56
CA ALA A 100 4.53 7.28 -2.45
C ALA A 100 5.03 7.75 -3.81
N GLU A 101 5.68 8.91 -3.83
CA GLU A 101 6.33 9.46 -5.01
C GLU A 101 7.79 9.75 -4.71
N ALA A 102 8.68 9.26 -5.57
CA ALA A 102 10.09 9.61 -5.52
C ALA A 102 10.31 11.01 -6.13
N LYS A 103 10.84 11.95 -5.33
CA LYS A 103 11.26 13.28 -5.78
C LYS A 103 12.76 13.44 -5.53
N GLY A 104 13.56 13.06 -6.51
CA GLY A 104 15.03 13.04 -6.37
C GLY A 104 15.48 12.03 -5.32
N LYS A 105 16.12 12.49 -4.25
CA LYS A 105 16.56 11.63 -3.12
C LYS A 105 15.46 11.40 -2.08
N GLU A 106 14.41 12.22 -2.09
CA GLU A 106 13.32 12.14 -1.13
C GLU A 106 12.18 11.25 -1.65
N VAL A 107 11.46 10.63 -0.72
CA VAL A 107 10.23 9.91 -1.00
C VAL A 107 9.12 10.56 -0.20
N LYS A 108 8.10 11.06 -0.89
CA LYS A 108 6.93 11.65 -0.26
C LYS A 108 5.84 10.60 -0.17
N PHE A 109 5.48 10.23 1.05
CA PHE A 109 4.40 9.29 1.31
C PHE A 109 3.07 10.01 1.56
N PHE A 110 1.99 9.34 1.19
CA PHE A 110 0.62 9.74 1.49
C PHE A 110 -0.17 8.51 1.94
N CYS A 111 -1.16 8.73 2.80
CA CYS A 111 -2.05 7.69 3.28
C CYS A 111 -3.49 8.18 3.23
N GLN A 112 -4.38 7.30 2.76
CA GLN A 112 -5.83 7.53 2.75
C GLN A 112 -6.52 6.30 3.34
N LEU A 113 -7.43 6.53 4.28
CA LEU A 113 -8.25 5.50 4.89
C LEU A 113 -9.69 5.60 4.37
N PHE A 114 -10.26 4.48 3.97
CA PHE A 114 -11.65 4.36 3.54
C PHE A 114 -12.38 3.33 4.40
N LYS A 115 -13.58 3.65 4.89
CA LYS A 115 -14.45 2.69 5.59
C LYS A 115 -15.44 2.08 4.61
N LYS A 116 -15.46 0.75 4.45
CA LYS A 116 -16.28 0.05 3.45
C LYS A 116 -17.79 0.18 3.72
N ASN A 117 -18.21 0.35 4.97
CA ASN A 117 -19.64 0.44 5.33
C ASN A 117 -20.34 1.76 4.95
N LEU A 118 -19.65 2.71 4.30
CA LEU A 118 -20.30 3.88 3.69
C LEU A 118 -20.83 3.62 2.27
N TRP A 119 -20.67 2.40 1.73
CA TRP A 119 -21.19 2.01 0.40
C TRP A 119 -22.59 1.36 0.42
N ILE A 120 -23.15 1.05 1.60
CA ILE A 120 -24.40 0.26 1.73
C ILE A 120 -25.66 1.15 1.88
N VAL A 121 -25.58 2.48 1.74
CA VAL A 121 -26.75 3.38 1.85
C VAL A 121 -27.01 4.24 0.60
N ASN A 122 -26.55 3.82 -0.58
CA ASN A 122 -27.10 4.31 -1.84
C ASN A 122 -27.70 3.15 -2.64
N ILE A 123 -28.65 2.47 -2.01
CA ILE A 123 -29.67 1.69 -2.73
C ILE A 123 -30.53 2.71 -3.48
N PHE A 124 -30.43 2.71 -4.81
CA PHE A 124 -31.37 3.30 -5.77
C PHE A 124 -32.15 4.56 -5.30
N LYS A 125 -31.58 5.74 -5.51
CA LYS A 125 -32.38 6.87 -6.00
C LYS A 125 -31.86 7.25 -7.38
N LYS A 126 -32.32 6.49 -8.38
CA LYS A 126 -32.48 7.05 -9.72
C LYS A 126 -33.84 7.74 -9.70
N GLU A 127 -33.82 9.04 -9.46
CA GLU A 127 -34.90 9.91 -9.89
C GLU A 127 -35.12 9.64 -11.38
N ASN A 128 -36.32 9.22 -11.74
CA ASN A 128 -36.88 9.52 -13.04
C ASN A 128 -38.29 10.04 -12.80
N LYS A 129 -38.46 11.27 -13.30
CA LYS A 129 -39.67 12.03 -13.56
C LYS A 129 -40.95 11.21 -13.68
#